data_AF-A0A1S2HMD6-F1
#
_entry.id   AF-A0A1S2HMD6-F1
#
_cell.length_a   1.000
_cell.length_b   1.000
_cell.length_c   1.000
_cell.angle_alpha   90.00
_cell.angle_beta   90.00
_cell.angle_gamma   90.00
#
_symmetry.space_group_name_H-M   'P 1'
#
loop_
_entity.id
_entity.type
_entity.pdbx_description
1 polymer ?
#
loop_
_entity_poly.entity_id
_entity_poly.type
_entity_poly.pdbx_seq_one_letter_code
_entity_poly.pdbx_strand_id
1 'polypeptide(L)'
;MTDTIPRSRPSRVVLERPMSSTEAPAWSGAVWVGAIDLTDVPGDDAGTIGLRDAAGHGAVRLLVRDGVAPLGFVDLPVAGETVAVDALRAAVAALPPVPQPPVPVRLPATSVVLCTRDRADQLRGALDSLLAVDHPDFEVVIVDNAPSDESTRELVEALTDPRVRYVREPVPGLSSARNAGVRAARHDIVAFTDDDVVVDRSWLRAVASGFSRGDDVVCVSGLVASGELRTPTQRWFDERVTWSRNLAPRVHRLSAPPADRPLFPFAVGDYGTGANFAMRRSAILELGGFDEALGVGTVTGGGEDIDMFSRVVLAGGALAVEPAALVWHRHRADLEALRVQARGYGTGLGAWLTKIALRPRTLGMALQRAPRAVRHLVVGSATDGTTADTAPAPVAAGPLDDAAFLREVGRMRWIELWSVGRGVVRYGRSRRTVRVRQRSANR
;
A
#
# COMPACT_ATOMS: atom_id res chain seq x y z
N MET A 1 -2.71 41.68 -32.10
CA MET A 1 -2.08 40.56 -32.82
C MET A 1 -0.86 40.14 -32.02
N THR A 2 -1.05 39.24 -31.06
CA THR A 2 0.03 38.60 -30.30
C THR A 2 0.08 37.17 -30.78
N ASP A 3 1.08 36.92 -31.60
CA ASP A 3 1.37 35.66 -32.26
C ASP A 3 1.67 34.60 -31.19
N THR A 4 0.81 33.59 -31.10
CA THR A 4 0.98 32.49 -30.15
C THR A 4 1.70 31.39 -30.90
N ILE A 5 3.03 31.33 -30.75
CA ILE A 5 3.85 30.26 -31.28
C ILE A 5 3.31 28.93 -30.71
N PRO A 6 2.86 27.97 -31.55
CA PRO A 6 2.44 26.68 -31.05
C PRO A 6 3.68 25.98 -30.50
N ARG A 7 3.66 25.62 -29.21
CA ARG A 7 4.66 24.71 -28.65
C ARG A 7 4.56 23.40 -29.45
N SER A 8 5.59 23.07 -30.22
CA SER A 8 5.70 21.78 -30.89
C SER A 8 5.62 20.68 -29.83
N ARG A 9 4.51 19.93 -29.81
CA ARG A 9 4.38 18.73 -28.96
C ARG A 9 5.51 17.76 -29.33
N PRO A 10 6.19 17.13 -28.34
CA PRO A 10 7.20 16.13 -28.64
C PRO A 10 6.58 15.02 -29.50
N SER A 11 7.26 14.66 -30.58
CA SER A 11 6.75 13.77 -31.64
C SER A 11 6.60 12.31 -31.22
N ARG A 12 6.88 11.94 -29.96
CA ARG A 12 6.66 10.59 -29.41
C ARG A 12 6.61 10.63 -27.88
N VAL A 13 5.48 10.26 -27.29
CA VAL A 13 5.36 10.04 -25.84
C VAL A 13 6.09 8.76 -25.49
N VAL A 14 6.98 8.80 -24.50
CA VAL A 14 7.69 7.62 -23.97
C VAL A 14 7.43 7.53 -22.48
N LEU A 15 6.81 6.44 -22.04
CA LEU A 15 6.50 6.21 -20.65
C LEU A 15 7.67 5.56 -19.92
N GLU A 16 7.80 5.90 -18.64
CA GLU A 16 8.79 5.33 -17.73
C GLU A 16 8.12 4.44 -16.69
N ARG A 17 8.86 3.44 -16.20
CA ARG A 17 8.42 2.59 -15.10
C ARG A 17 8.49 3.37 -13.79
N PRO A 18 7.54 3.18 -12.86
CA PRO A 18 7.60 3.81 -11.56
C PRO A 18 8.73 3.22 -10.70
N MET A 19 9.10 1.96 -10.94
CA MET A 19 10.21 1.30 -10.27
C MET A 19 11.12 0.63 -11.31
N SER A 20 12.41 0.96 -11.29
CA SER A 20 13.41 0.32 -12.15
C SER A 20 13.87 -1.02 -11.58
N SER A 21 14.39 -1.89 -12.43
CA SER A 21 15.07 -3.12 -12.05
C SER A 21 16.24 -3.37 -12.99
N THR A 22 17.35 -3.83 -12.43
CA THR A 22 18.55 -4.23 -13.18
C THR A 22 18.43 -5.63 -13.76
N GLU A 23 17.44 -6.41 -13.32
CA GLU A 23 17.22 -7.79 -13.76
C GLU A 23 16.19 -7.84 -14.89
N ALA A 24 16.47 -8.65 -15.91
CA ALA A 24 15.54 -8.91 -17.00
C ALA A 24 14.28 -9.67 -16.50
N PRO A 25 13.15 -9.57 -17.24
CA PRO A 25 11.97 -10.41 -17.05
C PRO A 25 12.30 -11.89 -16.80
N ALA A 26 11.73 -12.49 -15.75
CA ALA A 26 12.03 -13.88 -15.37
C ALA A 26 11.21 -14.91 -16.17
N TRP A 27 10.26 -14.46 -16.97
CA TRP A 27 9.28 -15.30 -17.68
C TRP A 27 8.58 -14.51 -18.80
N SER A 28 7.94 -15.21 -19.73
CA SER A 28 7.22 -14.61 -20.88
C SER A 28 5.92 -13.89 -20.47
N GLY A 29 5.36 -14.19 -19.31
CA GLY A 29 4.17 -13.55 -18.75
C GLY A 29 4.44 -12.20 -18.05
N ALA A 30 5.67 -11.67 -18.15
CA ALA A 30 6.03 -10.41 -17.51
C ALA A 30 5.24 -9.22 -18.07
N VAL A 31 4.83 -8.33 -17.18
CA VAL A 31 4.00 -7.16 -17.49
C VAL A 31 4.78 -5.89 -17.17
N TRP A 32 4.97 -5.04 -18.17
CA TRP A 32 5.54 -3.71 -17.97
C TRP A 32 4.52 -2.86 -17.20
N VAL A 33 4.93 -2.13 -16.16
CA VAL A 33 4.00 -1.33 -15.36
C VAL A 33 4.34 0.15 -15.47
N GLY A 34 3.32 0.99 -15.63
CA GLY A 34 3.46 2.44 -15.53
C GLY A 34 2.13 3.16 -15.40
N ALA A 35 2.16 4.46 -15.65
CA ALA A 35 0.99 5.33 -15.61
C ALA A 35 0.98 6.30 -16.79
N ILE A 36 -0.21 6.74 -17.16
CA ILE A 36 -0.41 7.77 -18.19
C ILE A 36 -1.57 8.68 -17.79
N ASP A 37 -1.36 9.98 -17.94
CA ASP A 37 -2.41 10.99 -17.82
C ASP A 37 -3.19 11.12 -19.13
N LEU A 38 -4.51 11.32 -19.08
CA LEU A 38 -5.33 11.49 -20.28
C LEU A 38 -4.85 12.64 -21.18
N THR A 39 -4.28 13.69 -20.60
CA THR A 39 -3.73 14.84 -21.33
C THR A 39 -2.46 14.51 -22.12
N ASP A 40 -1.77 13.43 -21.73
CA ASP A 40 -0.56 12.93 -22.38
C ASP A 40 -0.85 11.89 -23.47
N VAL A 41 -2.11 11.44 -23.61
CA VAL A 41 -2.48 10.49 -24.69
C VAL A 41 -2.45 11.22 -26.04
N PRO A 42 -1.63 10.78 -27.02
CA PRO A 42 -1.54 11.43 -28.33
C PRO A 42 -2.89 11.53 -29.04
N GLY A 43 -3.15 12.65 -29.71
CA GLY A 43 -4.43 12.88 -30.40
C GLY A 43 -4.63 12.11 -31.71
N ASP A 44 -3.57 11.47 -32.22
CA ASP A 44 -3.60 10.65 -33.43
C ASP A 44 -3.76 9.17 -33.08
N ASP A 45 -4.88 8.57 -33.49
CA ASP A 45 -5.22 7.17 -33.21
C ASP A 45 -4.28 6.18 -33.91
N ALA A 46 -3.64 6.57 -35.02
CA ALA A 46 -2.67 5.74 -35.73
C ALA A 46 -1.28 5.73 -35.07
N GLY A 47 -1.11 6.47 -33.96
CA GLY A 47 0.16 6.61 -33.25
C GLY A 47 0.52 5.44 -32.34
N THR A 48 1.74 5.50 -31.82
CA THR A 48 2.22 4.59 -30.76
C THR A 48 2.84 5.37 -29.61
N ILE A 49 2.72 4.81 -28.41
CA ILE A 49 3.40 5.29 -27.20
C ILE A 49 4.59 4.37 -26.95
N GLY A 50 5.78 4.93 -26.75
CA GLY A 50 6.98 4.17 -26.39
C GLY A 50 6.99 3.77 -24.92
N LEU A 51 7.59 2.65 -24.60
CA LEU A 51 7.80 2.15 -23.26
C LEU A 51 9.30 2.01 -23.00
N ARG A 52 9.83 2.71 -22.00
CA ARG A 52 11.25 2.63 -21.65
C ARG A 52 11.57 1.28 -20.99
N ASP A 53 12.64 0.63 -21.45
CA ASP A 53 13.12 -0.67 -20.97
C ASP A 53 12.03 -1.76 -20.98
N ALA A 54 11.28 -1.85 -22.07
CA ALA A 54 10.16 -2.80 -22.19
C ALA A 54 10.56 -4.16 -22.75
N ALA A 55 11.79 -4.32 -23.22
CA ALA A 55 12.34 -5.60 -23.65
C ALA A 55 11.98 -6.76 -22.69
N GLY A 56 11.40 -7.82 -23.25
CA GLY A 56 11.00 -9.03 -22.53
C GLY A 56 9.62 -8.99 -21.86
N HIS A 57 8.87 -7.89 -21.96
CA HIS A 57 7.50 -7.81 -21.48
C HIS A 57 6.51 -8.06 -22.62
N GLY A 58 5.63 -9.06 -22.48
CA GLY A 58 4.61 -9.37 -23.48
C GLY A 58 3.36 -8.49 -23.39
N ALA A 59 3.17 -7.82 -22.25
CA ALA A 59 2.05 -6.96 -21.98
C ALA A 59 2.47 -5.74 -21.16
N VAL A 60 1.60 -4.74 -21.14
CA VAL A 60 1.72 -3.54 -20.34
C VAL A 60 0.49 -3.41 -19.44
N ARG A 61 0.69 -2.91 -18.23
CA ARG A 61 -0.34 -2.39 -17.34
C ARG A 61 -0.11 -0.91 -17.12
N LEU A 62 -1.08 -0.10 -17.53
CA LEU A 62 -1.06 1.34 -17.29
C LEU A 62 -2.12 1.71 -16.27
N LEU A 63 -1.73 2.41 -15.21
CA LEU A 63 -2.67 3.22 -14.43
C LEU A 63 -3.02 4.47 -15.24
N VAL A 64 -4.26 4.54 -15.70
CA VAL A 64 -4.80 5.70 -16.41
C VAL A 64 -5.35 6.68 -15.38
N ARG A 65 -5.04 7.96 -15.54
CA ARG A 65 -5.50 9.02 -14.65
C ARG A 65 -5.92 10.29 -15.40
N ASP A 66 -6.75 11.09 -14.75
CA ASP A 66 -7.07 12.46 -15.14
C ASP A 66 -6.56 13.42 -14.06
N GLY A 67 -5.39 14.02 -14.31
CA GLY A 67 -4.63 14.74 -13.31
C GLY A 67 -4.25 13.83 -12.14
N VAL A 68 -4.80 14.13 -10.96
CA VAL A 68 -4.56 13.35 -9.73
C VAL A 68 -5.51 12.16 -9.57
N ALA A 69 -6.56 12.08 -10.37
CA ALA A 69 -7.62 11.09 -10.21
C ALA A 69 -7.31 9.81 -10.99
N PRO A 70 -7.07 8.66 -10.33
CA PRO A 70 -6.91 7.39 -11.01
C PRO A 70 -8.26 6.92 -11.56
N LEU A 71 -8.32 6.65 -12.86
CA LEU A 71 -9.52 6.20 -13.56
C LEU A 71 -9.60 4.67 -13.63
N GLY A 72 -8.47 4.00 -13.74
CA GLY A 72 -8.45 2.56 -13.99
C GLY A 72 -7.08 2.02 -14.33
N PHE A 73 -6.96 0.70 -14.25
CA PHE A 73 -5.84 -0.02 -14.85
C PHE A 73 -6.29 -0.56 -16.21
N VAL A 74 -5.47 -0.35 -17.24
CA VAL A 74 -5.65 -0.94 -18.57
C VAL A 74 -4.49 -1.86 -18.86
N ASP A 75 -4.81 -3.08 -19.30
CA ASP A 75 -3.82 -4.07 -19.70
C ASP A 75 -3.87 -4.22 -21.22
N LEU A 76 -2.72 -4.05 -21.89
CA LEU A 76 -2.62 -4.04 -23.35
C LEU A 76 -1.44 -4.93 -23.80
N PRO A 77 -1.49 -5.54 -25.00
CA PRO A 77 -0.33 -6.21 -25.57
C PRO A 77 0.78 -5.20 -25.88
N VAL A 78 2.03 -5.65 -25.75
CA VAL A 78 3.20 -4.86 -26.15
C VAL A 78 3.69 -5.36 -27.50
N ALA A 79 3.84 -4.44 -28.47
CA ALA A 79 4.44 -4.72 -29.76
C ALA A 79 5.82 -4.06 -29.83
N GLY A 80 6.88 -4.87 -29.68
CA GLY A 80 8.24 -4.38 -29.51
C GLY A 80 8.41 -3.69 -28.16
N GLU A 81 8.51 -2.36 -28.17
CA GLU A 81 8.56 -1.52 -26.96
C GLU A 81 7.51 -0.41 -27.03
N THR A 82 6.37 -0.72 -27.65
CA THR A 82 5.31 0.26 -27.89
C THR A 82 3.92 -0.28 -27.63
N VAL A 83 3.00 0.65 -27.42
CA VAL A 83 1.55 0.42 -27.26
C VAL A 83 0.81 1.25 -28.30
N ALA A 84 -0.19 0.66 -28.94
CA ALA A 84 -1.01 1.35 -29.93
C ALA A 84 -1.99 2.33 -29.24
N VAL A 85 -2.10 3.56 -29.78
CA VAL A 85 -2.91 4.63 -29.18
C VAL A 85 -4.41 4.32 -29.26
N ASP A 86 -4.87 3.78 -30.39
CA ASP A 86 -6.25 3.34 -30.60
C ASP A 86 -6.69 2.28 -29.57
N ALA A 87 -5.85 1.26 -29.33
CA ALA A 87 -6.10 0.22 -28.35
C ALA A 87 -6.17 0.79 -26.92
N LEU A 88 -5.28 1.72 -26.58
CA LEU A 88 -5.32 2.43 -25.30
C LEU A 88 -6.62 3.23 -25.17
N ARG A 89 -7.01 4.01 -26.18
CA ARG A 89 -8.25 4.82 -26.14
C ARG A 89 -9.49 3.95 -25.99
N ALA A 90 -9.56 2.83 -26.72
CA ALA A 90 -10.66 1.87 -26.60
C ALA A 90 -10.74 1.28 -25.18
N ALA A 91 -9.60 0.91 -24.59
CA ALA A 91 -9.54 0.40 -23.21
C ALA A 91 -9.93 1.47 -22.18
N VAL A 92 -9.47 2.71 -22.36
CA VAL A 92 -9.83 3.85 -21.50
C VAL A 92 -11.32 4.15 -21.56
N ALA A 93 -11.92 4.13 -22.74
CA ALA A 93 -13.36 4.36 -22.92
C ALA A 93 -14.24 3.28 -22.25
N ALA A 94 -13.68 2.09 -21.98
CA ALA A 94 -14.34 1.01 -21.28
C ALA A 94 -14.18 1.06 -19.75
N LEU A 95 -13.35 1.98 -19.22
CA LEU A 95 -13.17 2.11 -17.78
C LEU A 95 -14.46 2.62 -17.10
N PRO A 96 -14.81 2.10 -15.92
CA PRO A 96 -15.93 2.62 -15.16
C PRO A 96 -15.65 4.06 -14.71
N PRO A 97 -16.69 4.89 -14.55
CA PRO A 97 -16.51 6.22 -13.98
C PRO A 97 -16.01 6.11 -12.54
N VAL A 98 -14.92 6.81 -12.23
CA VAL A 98 -14.38 6.91 -10.86
C VAL A 98 -14.68 8.31 -10.30
N PRO A 99 -15.17 8.43 -9.05
CA PRO A 99 -15.40 9.74 -8.44
C PRO A 99 -14.08 10.53 -8.34
N GLN A 100 -14.13 11.80 -8.74
CA GLN A 100 -13.01 12.71 -8.60
C GLN A 100 -12.68 12.94 -7.11
N PRO A 101 -11.39 13.03 -6.73
CA PRO A 101 -11.01 13.34 -5.37
C PRO A 101 -11.48 14.76 -5.02
N PRO A 102 -11.92 15.01 -3.77
CA PRO A 102 -12.28 16.36 -3.36
C PRO A 102 -11.05 17.26 -3.44
N VAL A 103 -11.24 18.49 -3.93
CA VAL A 103 -10.18 19.50 -3.92
C VAL A 103 -10.00 19.97 -2.46
N PRO A 104 -8.81 19.78 -1.87
CA PRO A 104 -8.61 20.14 -0.47
C PRO A 104 -8.59 21.67 -0.33
N VAL A 105 -9.35 22.20 0.64
CA VAL A 105 -9.38 23.65 0.93
C VAL A 105 -8.01 24.13 1.45
N ARG A 106 -7.27 23.25 2.12
CA ARG A 106 -5.94 23.51 2.66
C ARG A 106 -5.06 22.27 2.48
N LEU A 107 -3.76 22.50 2.32
CA LEU A 107 -2.73 21.47 2.35
C LEU A 107 -2.10 21.49 3.74
N PRO A 108 -2.48 20.59 4.67
CA PRO A 108 -1.94 20.59 6.01
C PRO A 108 -0.47 20.17 5.99
N ALA A 109 0.36 20.86 6.77
CA ALA A 109 1.74 20.45 7.00
C ALA A 109 1.77 18.98 7.47
N THR A 110 2.67 18.18 6.90
CA THR A 110 2.66 16.72 7.09
C THR A 110 4.04 16.20 7.47
N SER A 111 4.12 15.34 8.47
CA SER A 111 5.33 14.57 8.79
C SER A 111 5.23 13.21 8.13
N VAL A 112 6.09 12.92 7.16
CA VAL A 112 6.22 11.58 6.59
C VAL A 112 7.14 10.76 7.48
N VAL A 113 6.69 9.61 7.95
CA VAL A 113 7.47 8.65 8.74
C VAL A 113 7.75 7.44 7.87
N LEU A 114 9.02 7.19 7.60
CA LEU A 114 9.50 6.02 6.86
C LEU A 114 10.39 5.21 7.80
N CYS A 115 9.97 3.98 8.09
CA CYS A 115 10.70 3.07 8.96
C CYS A 115 11.55 2.12 8.12
N THR A 116 12.84 2.01 8.41
CA THR A 116 13.75 1.10 7.71
C THR A 116 14.61 0.33 8.69
N ARG A 117 15.25 -0.73 8.19
CA ARG A 117 16.24 -1.51 8.92
C ARG A 117 17.12 -2.24 7.90
N ASP A 118 18.43 -1.98 7.94
CA ASP A 118 19.45 -2.68 7.16
C ASP A 118 19.14 -2.72 5.64
N ARG A 119 18.53 -1.63 5.10
CA ARG A 119 17.99 -1.56 3.73
C ARG A 119 18.28 -0.21 3.04
N ALA A 120 19.49 0.33 3.22
CA ALA A 120 19.90 1.63 2.69
C ALA A 120 19.67 1.79 1.18
N ASP A 121 19.89 0.74 0.37
CA ASP A 121 19.68 0.82 -1.08
C ASP A 121 18.19 0.96 -1.48
N GLN A 122 17.29 0.29 -0.76
CA GLN A 122 15.83 0.45 -1.00
C GLN A 122 15.38 1.84 -0.53
N LEU A 123 15.83 2.25 0.66
CA LEU A 123 15.57 3.57 1.23
C LEU A 123 15.94 4.70 0.26
N ARG A 124 17.06 4.60 -0.47
CA ARG A 124 17.47 5.61 -1.45
C ARG A 124 16.39 5.86 -2.50
N GLY A 125 15.84 4.80 -3.10
CA GLY A 125 14.78 4.95 -4.11
C GLY A 125 13.49 5.54 -3.55
N ALA A 126 13.09 5.15 -2.33
CA ALA A 126 11.93 5.74 -1.67
C ALA A 126 12.14 7.23 -1.36
N LEU A 127 13.33 7.61 -0.87
CA LEU A 127 13.70 9.01 -0.61
C LEU A 127 13.70 9.87 -1.86
N ASP A 128 14.25 9.39 -2.98
CA ASP A 128 14.23 10.12 -4.24
C ASP A 128 12.80 10.50 -4.65
N SER A 129 11.85 9.58 -4.49
CA SER A 129 10.43 9.84 -4.77
C SER A 129 9.78 10.80 -3.77
N LEU A 130 10.11 10.69 -2.47
CA LEU A 130 9.59 11.56 -1.42
C LEU A 130 10.06 13.01 -1.58
N LEU A 131 11.32 13.22 -1.96
CA LEU A 131 11.88 14.55 -2.16
C LEU A 131 11.29 15.25 -3.40
N ALA A 132 10.73 14.48 -4.34
CA ALA A 132 10.05 14.96 -5.54
C ALA A 132 8.55 15.29 -5.32
N VAL A 133 7.97 14.96 -4.16
CA VAL A 133 6.56 15.24 -3.84
C VAL A 133 6.26 16.74 -3.92
N ASP A 134 5.20 17.09 -4.64
CA ASP A 134 4.67 18.44 -4.73
C ASP A 134 3.74 18.74 -3.54
N HIS A 135 4.35 19.12 -2.42
CA HIS A 135 3.65 19.59 -1.24
C HIS A 135 4.42 20.75 -0.58
N PRO A 136 3.75 21.86 -0.21
CA PRO A 136 4.45 23.07 0.21
C PRO A 136 5.14 22.96 1.57
N ASP A 137 4.61 22.12 2.47
CA ASP A 137 5.10 22.01 3.85
C ASP A 137 5.07 20.55 4.31
N PHE A 138 6.24 19.90 4.32
CA PHE A 138 6.39 18.57 4.87
C PHE A 138 7.82 18.31 5.35
N GLU A 139 7.95 17.38 6.30
CA GLU A 139 9.23 16.79 6.69
C GLU A 139 9.22 15.28 6.44
N VAL A 140 10.39 14.67 6.34
CA VAL A 140 10.59 13.22 6.25
C VAL A 140 11.41 12.77 7.44
N VAL A 141 10.82 11.96 8.31
CA VAL A 141 11.44 11.34 9.47
C VAL A 141 11.81 9.91 9.10
N ILE A 142 13.09 9.67 8.86
CA ILE A 142 13.65 8.34 8.64
C ILE A 142 13.91 7.71 10.00
N VAL A 143 13.16 6.66 10.30
CA VAL A 143 13.32 5.89 11.53
C VAL A 143 14.11 4.63 11.24
N ASP A 144 15.36 4.63 11.67
CA ASP A 144 16.27 3.51 11.55
C ASP A 144 16.10 2.55 12.75
N ASN A 145 15.53 1.37 12.49
CA ASN A 145 15.02 0.48 13.51
C ASN A 145 15.99 -0.65 13.86
N ALA A 146 16.62 -0.55 15.04
CA ALA A 146 17.60 -1.50 15.55
C ALA A 146 18.62 -1.92 14.47
N PRO A 147 19.29 -0.95 13.82
CA PRO A 147 20.22 -1.23 12.75
C PRO A 147 21.40 -2.08 13.22
N SER A 148 21.91 -2.92 12.31
CA SER A 148 23.11 -3.73 12.52
C SER A 148 24.40 -3.01 12.10
N ASP A 149 24.29 -1.96 11.29
CA ASP A 149 25.37 -1.10 10.83
C ASP A 149 24.96 0.39 10.79
N GLU A 150 25.80 1.29 10.28
CA GLU A 150 25.50 2.72 10.20
C GLU A 150 25.10 3.17 8.77
N SER A 151 24.88 2.24 7.83
CA SER A 151 24.65 2.54 6.41
C SER A 151 23.44 3.46 6.17
N THR A 152 22.37 3.27 6.93
CA THR A 152 21.16 4.11 6.85
C THR A 152 21.43 5.53 7.33
N ARG A 153 22.20 5.66 8.41
CA ARG A 153 22.58 6.96 8.96
C ARG A 153 23.48 7.72 7.97
N GLU A 154 24.50 7.07 7.45
CA GLU A 154 25.43 7.62 6.46
C GLU A 154 24.68 8.10 5.21
N LEU A 155 23.72 7.32 4.72
CA LEU A 155 22.87 7.71 3.60
C LEU A 155 22.07 8.99 3.90
N VAL A 156 21.43 9.09 5.06
CA VAL A 156 20.61 10.26 5.41
C VAL A 156 21.47 11.51 5.63
N GLU A 157 22.61 11.38 6.31
CA GLU A 157 23.53 12.49 6.55
C GLU A 157 24.13 13.04 5.23
N ALA A 158 24.27 12.20 4.20
CA ALA A 158 24.78 12.60 2.89
C ALA A 158 23.79 13.43 2.04
N LEU A 159 22.48 13.40 2.32
CA LEU A 159 21.46 14.06 1.47
C LEU A 159 21.46 15.58 1.58
N THR A 160 21.86 16.13 2.74
CA THR A 160 21.84 17.57 3.07
C THR A 160 20.49 18.30 2.92
N ASP A 161 19.42 17.62 2.49
CA ASP A 161 18.08 18.20 2.35
C ASP A 161 17.47 18.47 3.75
N PRO A 162 17.12 19.72 4.09
CA PRO A 162 16.67 20.09 5.43
C PRO A 162 15.30 19.50 5.80
N ARG A 163 14.56 18.95 4.83
CA ARG A 163 13.29 18.26 5.08
C ARG A 163 13.51 16.87 5.71
N VAL A 164 14.69 16.27 5.54
CA VAL A 164 14.96 14.89 5.98
C VAL A 164 15.63 14.87 7.36
N ARG A 165 15.13 14.02 8.25
CA ARG A 165 15.62 13.87 9.62
C ARG A 165 15.83 12.41 9.96
N TYR A 166 16.97 12.09 10.55
CA TYR A 166 17.29 10.76 11.06
C TYR A 166 16.83 10.58 12.51
N VAL A 167 16.22 9.44 12.81
CA VAL A 167 15.85 9.00 14.16
C VAL A 167 16.23 7.54 14.32
N ARG A 168 17.06 7.23 15.32
CA ARG A 168 17.37 5.83 15.69
C ARG A 168 16.37 5.31 16.71
N GLU A 169 15.78 4.15 16.44
CA GLU A 169 14.94 3.42 17.39
C GLU A 169 15.64 2.10 17.77
N PRO A 170 16.24 1.99 18.97
CA PRO A 170 17.04 0.82 19.35
C PRO A 170 16.20 -0.45 19.58
N VAL A 171 14.88 -0.31 19.77
CA VAL A 171 14.00 -1.45 20.01
C VAL A 171 13.52 -2.04 18.68
N PRO A 172 13.80 -3.32 18.38
CA PRO A 172 13.36 -3.94 17.14
C PRO A 172 11.82 -4.06 17.09
N GLY A 173 11.27 -3.79 15.91
CA GLY A 173 9.85 -3.95 15.60
C GLY A 173 9.27 -2.69 14.94
N LEU A 174 8.53 -2.90 13.85
CA LEU A 174 7.94 -1.83 13.05
C LEU A 174 7.02 -0.90 13.86
N SER A 175 6.24 -1.46 14.80
CA SER A 175 5.41 -0.66 15.71
C SER A 175 6.24 0.25 16.61
N SER A 176 7.42 -0.20 17.07
CA SER A 176 8.34 0.61 17.86
C SER A 176 8.89 1.77 17.02
N ALA A 177 9.30 1.46 15.78
CA ALA A 177 9.78 2.45 14.83
C ALA A 177 8.71 3.50 14.49
N ARG A 178 7.47 3.07 14.18
CA ARG A 178 6.35 3.98 13.92
C ARG A 178 6.06 4.86 15.14
N ASN A 179 6.08 4.31 16.36
CA ASN A 179 5.92 5.10 17.58
C ASN A 179 7.04 6.13 17.77
N ALA A 180 8.29 5.78 17.44
CA ALA A 180 9.41 6.72 17.46
C ALA A 180 9.23 7.85 16.45
N GLY A 181 8.81 7.51 15.23
CA GLY A 181 8.47 8.49 14.20
C GLY A 181 7.36 9.45 14.63
N VAL A 182 6.27 8.93 15.21
CA VAL A 182 5.15 9.75 15.74
C VAL A 182 5.62 10.70 16.83
N ARG A 183 6.51 10.26 17.72
CA ARG A 183 7.10 11.12 18.75
C ARG A 183 7.97 12.23 18.15
N ALA A 184 8.73 11.92 17.10
CA ALA A 184 9.65 12.85 16.44
C ALA A 184 8.97 13.79 15.42
N ALA A 185 7.77 13.43 14.94
CA ALA A 185 6.95 14.19 14.02
C ALA A 185 6.53 15.54 14.64
N ARG A 186 6.67 16.60 13.85
CA ARG A 186 6.34 17.99 14.22
C ARG A 186 4.92 18.40 13.84
N HIS A 187 4.33 17.73 12.85
CA HIS A 187 3.04 18.11 12.30
C HIS A 187 1.87 17.30 12.86
N ASP A 188 0.64 17.80 12.69
CA ASP A 188 -0.58 17.10 13.11
C ASP A 188 -0.93 15.95 12.17
N ILE A 189 -0.56 16.00 10.89
CA ILE A 189 -0.73 14.86 9.98
C ILE A 189 0.57 14.06 9.94
N VAL A 190 0.47 12.76 10.21
CA VAL A 190 1.58 11.81 10.10
C VAL A 190 1.26 10.81 9.00
N ALA A 191 2.00 10.88 7.89
CA ALA A 191 1.90 9.93 6.79
C ALA A 191 2.95 8.82 6.95
N PHE A 192 2.60 7.58 6.66
CA PHE A 192 3.46 6.41 6.74
C PHE A 192 3.59 5.77 5.36
N THR A 193 4.81 5.43 5.02
CA THR A 193 5.17 4.70 3.81
C THR A 193 6.37 3.80 4.08
N ASP A 194 6.59 2.79 3.23
CA ASP A 194 7.68 1.84 3.38
C ASP A 194 8.96 2.26 2.61
N ASP A 195 10.07 1.57 2.86
CA ASP A 195 11.36 1.80 2.20
C ASP A 195 11.48 1.13 0.83
N ASP A 196 10.55 0.23 0.46
CA ASP A 196 10.46 -0.46 -0.82
C ASP A 196 9.29 0.04 -1.70
N VAL A 197 8.97 1.34 -1.58
CA VAL A 197 7.94 2.02 -2.37
C VAL A 197 8.48 3.24 -3.14
N VAL A 198 7.72 3.65 -4.16
CA VAL A 198 7.85 4.94 -4.84
C VAL A 198 6.53 5.69 -4.71
N VAL A 199 6.53 6.85 -4.05
CA VAL A 199 5.32 7.66 -3.89
C VAL A 199 5.01 8.45 -5.16
N ASP A 200 3.73 8.67 -5.47
CA ASP A 200 3.36 9.60 -6.55
C ASP A 200 3.69 11.05 -6.17
N ARG A 201 4.02 11.88 -7.16
CA ARG A 201 4.33 13.30 -6.95
C ARG A 201 3.19 14.06 -6.24
N SER A 202 1.94 13.65 -6.44
CA SER A 202 0.76 14.27 -5.83
C SER A 202 0.32 13.58 -4.54
N TRP A 203 1.09 12.62 -4.02
CA TRP A 203 0.69 11.74 -2.91
C TRP A 203 0.16 12.50 -1.69
N LEU A 204 0.90 13.49 -1.16
CA LEU A 204 0.47 14.25 0.02
C LEU A 204 -0.72 15.18 -0.25
N ARG A 205 -0.89 15.66 -1.48
CA ARG A 205 -2.08 16.43 -1.87
C ARG A 205 -3.32 15.55 -1.86
N ALA A 206 -3.20 14.33 -2.38
CA ALA A 206 -4.28 13.37 -2.33
C ALA A 206 -4.57 12.88 -0.90
N VAL A 207 -3.56 12.74 -0.04
CA VAL A 207 -3.79 12.54 1.40
C VAL A 207 -4.65 13.67 1.99
N ALA A 208 -4.35 14.93 1.65
CA ALA A 208 -5.17 16.07 2.07
C ALA A 208 -6.61 16.02 1.51
N SER A 209 -6.80 15.56 0.26
CA SER A 209 -8.12 15.26 -0.30
C SER A 209 -8.87 14.23 0.54
N GLY A 210 -8.21 13.14 0.95
CA GLY A 210 -8.81 12.12 1.81
C GLY A 210 -9.33 12.68 3.14
N PHE A 211 -8.57 13.55 3.80
CA PHE A 211 -9.02 14.24 5.02
C PHE A 211 -10.16 15.23 4.77
N SER A 212 -10.30 15.74 3.54
CA SER A 212 -11.38 16.65 3.15
C SER A 212 -12.73 15.94 2.92
N ARG A 213 -12.79 14.61 3.05
CA ARG A 213 -14.04 13.83 2.90
C ARG A 213 -14.99 13.90 4.10
N GLY A 214 -14.54 14.48 5.21
CA GLY A 214 -15.37 14.72 6.39
C GLY A 214 -14.52 15.16 7.59
N ASP A 215 -15.09 16.01 8.45
CA ASP A 215 -14.41 16.51 9.64
C ASP A 215 -14.09 15.40 10.66
N ASP A 216 -14.82 14.28 10.60
CA ASP A 216 -14.62 13.07 11.41
C ASP A 216 -13.51 12.15 10.89
N VAL A 217 -12.89 12.47 9.73
CA VAL A 217 -11.80 11.68 9.16
C VAL A 217 -10.51 11.92 9.94
N VAL A 218 -10.01 10.84 10.55
CA VAL A 218 -8.78 10.84 11.34
C VAL A 218 -7.69 9.93 10.73
N CYS A 219 -8.05 9.11 9.75
CA CYS A 219 -7.16 8.23 9.01
C CYS A 219 -7.52 8.28 7.52
N VAL A 220 -6.51 8.34 6.66
CA VAL A 220 -6.62 8.22 5.21
C VAL A 220 -5.69 7.10 4.77
N SER A 221 -6.18 6.14 4.00
CA SER A 221 -5.36 5.15 3.31
C SER A 221 -5.40 5.39 1.80
N GLY A 222 -4.38 4.88 1.12
CA GLY A 222 -4.24 5.09 -0.31
C GLY A 222 -4.07 3.81 -1.12
N LEU A 223 -4.01 3.98 -2.44
CA LEU A 223 -3.72 2.92 -3.39
C LEU A 223 -2.25 2.48 -3.26
N VAL A 224 -2.02 1.17 -3.22
CA VAL A 224 -0.67 0.59 -3.23
C VAL A 224 -0.53 -0.27 -4.48
N ALA A 225 -0.30 0.39 -5.61
CA ALA A 225 -0.21 -0.29 -6.90
C ALA A 225 1.07 -1.13 -6.99
N SER A 226 1.02 -2.21 -7.77
CA SER A 226 2.21 -3.01 -8.06
C SER A 226 3.17 -2.18 -8.93
N GLY A 227 4.39 -1.92 -8.46
CA GLY A 227 5.39 -1.16 -9.22
C GLY A 227 6.20 -2.01 -10.22
N GLU A 228 6.14 -3.33 -10.09
CA GLU A 228 6.88 -4.29 -10.92
C GLU A 228 6.14 -5.63 -11.00
N LEU A 229 6.06 -6.21 -12.20
CA LEU A 229 5.44 -7.53 -12.49
C LEU A 229 6.35 -8.38 -13.39
N ARG A 230 7.61 -8.55 -12.98
CA ARG A 230 8.67 -9.25 -13.72
C ARG A 230 8.70 -10.75 -13.45
N THR A 231 8.21 -11.21 -12.31
CA THR A 231 8.24 -12.63 -11.92
C THR A 231 6.84 -13.22 -11.77
N PRO A 232 6.69 -14.55 -11.91
CA PRO A 232 5.43 -15.24 -11.61
C PRO A 232 4.94 -14.97 -10.18
N THR A 233 5.86 -14.85 -9.22
CA THR A 233 5.57 -14.55 -7.82
C THR A 233 4.89 -13.18 -7.65
N GLN A 234 5.48 -12.13 -8.24
CA GLN A 234 4.91 -10.78 -8.20
C GLN A 234 3.55 -10.76 -8.86
N ARG A 235 3.43 -11.46 -9.98
CA ARG A 235 2.19 -11.57 -10.73
C ARG A 235 1.06 -12.22 -9.94
N TRP A 236 1.33 -13.36 -9.32
CA TRP A 236 0.38 -14.06 -8.48
C TRP A 236 -0.06 -13.22 -7.28
N PHE A 237 0.89 -12.51 -6.65
CA PHE A 237 0.58 -11.68 -5.49
C PHE A 237 -0.34 -10.51 -5.87
N ASP A 238 -0.05 -9.83 -6.98
CA ASP A 238 -0.85 -8.74 -7.54
C ASP A 238 -2.28 -9.17 -7.93
N GLU A 239 -2.48 -10.43 -8.37
CA GLU A 239 -3.83 -10.98 -8.61
C GLU A 239 -4.58 -11.33 -7.33
N ARG A 240 -3.88 -11.67 -6.25
CA ARG A 240 -4.46 -12.10 -4.97
C ARG A 240 -4.93 -10.93 -4.11
N VAL A 241 -4.22 -9.80 -4.13
CA VAL A 241 -4.50 -8.67 -3.23
C VAL A 241 -5.47 -7.68 -3.88
N THR A 242 -6.45 -7.22 -3.11
CA THR A 242 -7.47 -6.28 -3.60
C THR A 242 -7.01 -4.82 -3.52
N TRP A 243 -6.17 -4.49 -2.54
CA TRP A 243 -5.71 -3.12 -2.30
C TRP A 243 -4.79 -2.59 -3.41
N SER A 244 -4.22 -3.44 -4.26
CA SER A 244 -3.37 -3.00 -5.38
C SER A 244 -4.16 -2.44 -6.56
N ARG A 245 -5.48 -2.65 -6.57
CA ARG A 245 -6.37 -2.25 -7.66
C ARG A 245 -7.66 -1.58 -7.15
N ASN A 246 -7.76 -1.30 -5.86
CA ASN A 246 -8.95 -0.68 -5.28
C ASN A 246 -9.00 0.81 -5.63
N LEU A 247 -9.85 1.15 -6.59
CA LEU A 247 -10.10 2.53 -7.03
C LEU A 247 -11.41 3.11 -6.51
N ALA A 248 -12.09 2.41 -5.58
CA ALA A 248 -13.34 2.88 -5.01
C ALA A 248 -13.08 3.76 -3.79
N PRO A 249 -13.23 5.10 -3.88
CA PRO A 249 -13.14 5.94 -2.71
C PRO A 249 -14.26 5.62 -1.73
N ARG A 250 -13.95 5.54 -0.44
CA ARG A 250 -14.93 5.16 0.59
C ARG A 250 -14.55 5.73 1.95
N VAL A 251 -15.55 6.09 2.75
CA VAL A 251 -15.33 6.45 4.16
C VAL A 251 -15.98 5.41 5.07
N HIS A 252 -15.17 4.81 5.93
CA HIS A 252 -15.56 3.80 6.91
C HIS A 252 -15.70 4.45 8.29
N ARG A 253 -16.91 4.42 8.85
CA ARG A 253 -17.21 4.94 10.19
C ARG A 253 -18.25 4.07 10.89
N LEU A 254 -18.15 3.92 12.21
CA LEU A 254 -19.09 3.09 12.97
C LEU A 254 -20.55 3.60 12.92
N SER A 255 -20.73 4.91 12.78
CA SER A 255 -22.06 5.56 12.70
C SER A 255 -22.80 5.27 11.39
N ALA A 256 -22.09 4.84 10.35
CA ALA A 256 -22.64 4.49 9.05
C ALA A 256 -21.98 3.20 8.52
N PRO A 257 -22.28 2.04 9.12
CA PRO A 257 -21.65 0.79 8.76
C PRO A 257 -22.05 0.38 7.32
N PRO A 258 -21.09 0.00 6.46
CA PRO A 258 -21.38 -0.40 5.09
C PRO A 258 -22.19 -1.71 5.03
N ALA A 259 -23.33 -1.68 4.34
CA ALA A 259 -24.23 -2.82 4.21
C ALA A 259 -23.62 -3.99 3.43
N ASP A 260 -22.72 -3.69 2.49
CA ASP A 260 -22.01 -4.65 1.65
C ASP A 260 -20.85 -5.37 2.37
N ARG A 261 -20.50 -4.96 3.61
CA ARG A 261 -19.36 -5.52 4.36
C ARG A 261 -19.83 -6.22 5.64
N PRO A 262 -20.19 -7.52 5.56
CA PRO A 262 -20.78 -8.24 6.69
C PRO A 262 -19.84 -8.42 7.90
N LEU A 263 -18.53 -8.21 7.71
CA LEU A 263 -17.51 -8.34 8.75
C LEU A 263 -17.09 -7.01 9.38
N PHE A 264 -17.58 -5.87 8.88
CA PHE A 264 -17.25 -4.54 9.42
C PHE A 264 -17.55 -4.43 10.92
N PRO A 265 -16.62 -3.97 11.78
CA PRO A 265 -15.38 -3.26 11.45
C PRO A 265 -14.12 -4.13 11.37
N PHE A 266 -14.25 -5.46 11.30
CA PHE A 266 -13.15 -6.42 11.25
C PHE A 266 -12.76 -6.85 9.82
N ALA A 267 -13.32 -6.20 8.79
CA ALA A 267 -13.00 -6.43 7.39
C ALA A 267 -11.71 -5.68 7.00
N VAL A 268 -10.58 -6.12 7.54
CA VAL A 268 -9.36 -5.30 7.61
C VAL A 268 -8.71 -5.01 6.25
N GLY A 269 -8.87 -5.89 5.25
CA GLY A 269 -8.35 -5.66 3.89
C GLY A 269 -9.08 -4.56 3.13
N ASP A 270 -10.22 -4.10 3.64
CA ASP A 270 -11.05 -3.08 2.99
C ASP A 270 -10.51 -1.66 3.24
N TYR A 271 -9.72 -1.51 4.30
CA TYR A 271 -9.23 -0.21 4.76
C TYR A 271 -7.92 0.19 4.11
N GLY A 272 -7.22 -0.70 3.40
CA GLY A 272 -5.87 -0.47 2.88
C GLY A 272 -4.80 -1.29 3.62
N THR A 273 -3.56 -0.82 3.57
CA THR A 273 -2.38 -1.55 4.08
C THR A 273 -1.39 -0.58 4.75
N GLY A 274 -0.55 -1.09 5.63
CA GLY A 274 0.48 -0.32 6.35
C GLY A 274 1.52 0.39 5.48
N ALA A 275 1.59 0.08 4.18
CA ALA A 275 2.51 0.71 3.23
C ALA A 275 2.09 2.11 2.75
N ASN A 276 0.83 2.52 2.96
CA ASN A 276 0.33 3.82 2.49
C ASN A 276 -0.90 4.29 3.27
N PHE A 277 -0.65 5.06 4.31
CA PHE A 277 -1.71 5.72 5.07
C PHE A 277 -1.21 6.95 5.81
N ALA A 278 -2.11 7.85 6.18
CA ALA A 278 -1.83 9.00 7.01
C ALA A 278 -2.88 9.13 8.11
N MET A 279 -2.49 9.66 9.26
CA MET A 279 -3.37 9.82 10.41
C MET A 279 -3.11 11.12 11.15
N ARG A 280 -4.13 11.61 11.84
CA ARG A 280 -3.95 12.67 12.84
C ARG A 280 -3.07 12.17 13.97
N ARG A 281 -2.02 12.92 14.29
CA ARG A 281 -1.04 12.63 15.33
C ARG A 281 -1.73 12.52 16.68
N SER A 282 -2.65 13.44 16.99
CA SER A 282 -3.48 13.42 18.18
C SER A 282 -4.22 12.08 18.32
N ALA A 283 -4.90 11.63 17.26
CA ALA A 283 -5.63 10.36 17.26
C ALA A 283 -4.69 9.15 17.48
N ILE A 284 -3.50 9.13 16.88
CA ILE A 284 -2.51 8.07 17.15
C ILE A 284 -2.16 8.03 18.65
N LEU A 285 -1.90 9.19 19.25
CA LEU A 285 -1.52 9.31 20.66
C LEU A 285 -2.67 8.92 21.60
N GLU A 286 -3.89 9.38 21.32
CA GLU A 286 -5.10 9.03 22.07
C GLU A 286 -5.40 7.52 22.02
N LEU A 287 -5.13 6.88 20.89
CA LEU A 287 -5.25 5.42 20.73
C LEU A 287 -4.12 4.63 21.41
N GLY A 288 -3.14 5.32 21.99
CA GLY A 288 -1.99 4.74 22.68
C GLY A 288 -0.87 4.25 21.75
N GLY A 289 -0.78 4.80 20.53
CA GLY A 289 0.21 4.43 19.53
C GLY A 289 0.01 3.05 18.90
N PHE A 290 1.01 2.58 18.16
CA PHE A 290 1.07 1.22 17.63
C PHE A 290 1.43 0.23 18.74
N ASP A 291 0.79 -0.94 18.75
CA ASP A 291 1.09 -1.96 19.76
C ASP A 291 2.42 -2.63 19.45
N GLU A 292 3.43 -2.35 20.26
CA GLU A 292 4.79 -2.88 20.11
C GLU A 292 4.88 -4.41 20.20
N ALA A 293 3.78 -5.09 20.57
CA ALA A 293 3.70 -6.54 20.49
C ALA A 293 3.31 -7.07 19.10
N LEU A 294 2.88 -6.20 18.18
CA LEU A 294 2.50 -6.48 16.81
C LEU A 294 3.52 -5.93 15.81
N GLY A 295 3.46 -6.45 14.58
CA GLY A 295 4.22 -5.95 13.45
C GLY A 295 5.49 -6.70 13.08
N VAL A 296 5.99 -6.40 11.89
CA VAL A 296 7.23 -6.96 11.33
C VAL A 296 8.41 -6.62 12.26
N GLY A 297 9.37 -7.53 12.36
CA GLY A 297 10.49 -7.42 13.30
C GLY A 297 10.18 -7.93 14.72
N THR A 298 8.91 -8.27 15.01
CA THR A 298 8.51 -8.99 16.24
C THR A 298 8.17 -10.46 15.94
N VAL A 299 7.95 -11.26 16.99
CA VAL A 299 7.55 -12.66 16.84
C VAL A 299 6.15 -12.85 16.21
N THR A 300 5.31 -11.80 16.16
CA THR A 300 4.00 -11.88 15.51
C THR A 300 4.06 -11.61 14.01
N GLY A 301 5.10 -10.92 13.52
CA GLY A 301 5.39 -10.77 12.09
C GLY A 301 4.40 -9.91 11.29
N GLY A 302 3.46 -9.23 11.94
CA GLY A 302 2.45 -8.38 11.29
C GLY A 302 1.29 -8.02 12.22
N GLY A 303 0.26 -7.43 11.63
CA GLY A 303 -1.04 -7.17 12.27
C GLY A 303 -1.18 -5.79 12.92
N GLU A 304 -0.17 -4.94 12.83
CA GLU A 304 -0.12 -3.63 13.48
C GLU A 304 -0.94 -2.55 12.75
N ASP A 305 -1.03 -2.63 11.42
CA ASP A 305 -1.82 -1.74 10.56
C ASP A 305 -3.32 -2.03 10.72
N ILE A 306 -3.73 -3.30 10.59
CA ILE A 306 -5.10 -3.75 10.80
C ILE A 306 -5.58 -3.49 12.24
N ASP A 307 -4.67 -3.56 13.21
CA ASP A 307 -4.93 -3.16 14.59
C ASP A 307 -5.17 -1.65 14.72
N MET A 308 -4.37 -0.82 14.06
CA MET A 308 -4.56 0.63 14.09
C MET A 308 -5.87 1.02 13.39
N PHE A 309 -6.14 0.53 12.18
CA PHE A 309 -7.34 0.85 11.42
C PHE A 309 -8.62 0.42 12.14
N SER A 310 -8.64 -0.79 12.70
CA SER A 310 -9.79 -1.23 13.50
C SER A 310 -9.98 -0.37 14.75
N ARG A 311 -8.89 0.04 15.43
CA ARG A 311 -8.98 0.93 16.60
C ARG A 311 -9.49 2.33 16.26
N VAL A 312 -9.09 2.90 15.12
CA VAL A 312 -9.64 4.18 14.61
C VAL A 312 -11.16 4.11 14.49
N VAL A 313 -11.65 3.12 13.74
CA VAL A 313 -13.09 2.94 13.51
C VAL A 313 -13.81 2.64 14.82
N LEU A 314 -13.27 1.77 15.67
CA LEU A 314 -13.85 1.40 16.96
C LEU A 314 -13.91 2.55 17.98
N ALA A 315 -13.01 3.53 17.87
CA ALA A 315 -13.01 4.74 18.67
C ALA A 315 -14.01 5.81 18.18
N GLY A 316 -14.67 5.57 17.03
CA GLY A 316 -15.64 6.49 16.44
C GLY A 316 -15.06 7.44 15.39
N GLY A 317 -13.75 7.38 15.12
CA GLY A 317 -13.14 8.10 14.02
C GLY A 317 -13.48 7.47 12.67
N ALA A 318 -13.43 8.27 11.61
CA ALA A 318 -13.60 7.80 10.24
C ALA A 318 -12.26 7.52 9.57
N LEU A 319 -12.23 6.44 8.77
CA LEU A 319 -11.12 6.07 7.89
C LEU A 319 -11.56 6.26 6.44
N ALA A 320 -10.89 7.13 5.70
CA ALA A 320 -11.12 7.36 4.27
C ALA A 320 -10.13 6.54 3.43
N VAL A 321 -10.63 5.82 2.44
CA VAL A 321 -9.85 5.23 1.35
C VAL A 321 -9.84 6.24 0.21
N GLU A 322 -8.65 6.76 -0.13
CA GLU A 322 -8.42 7.76 -1.17
C GLU A 322 -7.45 7.21 -2.24
N PRO A 323 -7.97 6.61 -3.32
CA PRO A 323 -7.13 5.97 -4.33
C PRO A 323 -6.13 6.92 -5.01
N ALA A 324 -6.41 8.23 -5.06
CA ALA A 324 -5.49 9.23 -5.58
C ALA A 324 -4.20 9.36 -4.73
N ALA A 325 -4.23 8.94 -3.46
CA ALA A 325 -3.03 8.83 -2.64
C ALA A 325 -2.29 7.55 -3.07
N LEU A 326 -1.50 7.65 -4.14
CA LEU A 326 -0.87 6.51 -4.80
C LEU A 326 0.58 6.31 -4.34
N VAL A 327 0.91 5.05 -4.06
CA VAL A 327 2.30 4.57 -4.04
C VAL A 327 2.44 3.32 -4.91
N TRP A 328 3.63 3.13 -5.46
CA TRP A 328 4.04 1.94 -6.18
C TRP A 328 4.90 1.08 -5.27
N HIS A 329 4.56 -0.19 -5.11
CA HIS A 329 5.24 -1.10 -4.19
C HIS A 329 5.91 -2.25 -4.94
N ARG A 330 7.13 -2.60 -4.52
CA ARG A 330 7.84 -3.77 -5.04
C ARG A 330 7.47 -5.02 -4.25
N HIS A 331 6.65 -5.87 -4.85
CA HIS A 331 6.32 -7.17 -4.25
C HIS A 331 7.52 -8.12 -4.25
N ARG A 332 7.49 -9.11 -3.36
CA ARG A 332 8.53 -10.14 -3.26
C ARG A 332 8.67 -10.89 -4.58
N ALA A 333 9.91 -11.01 -5.05
CA ALA A 333 10.21 -11.59 -6.36
C ALA A 333 10.23 -13.12 -6.35
N ASP A 334 10.53 -13.73 -5.20
CA ASP A 334 10.72 -15.18 -5.04
C ASP A 334 9.76 -15.82 -4.02
N LEU A 335 9.61 -17.15 -4.16
CA LEU A 335 8.70 -17.96 -3.36
C LEU A 335 9.11 -18.04 -1.88
N GLU A 336 10.39 -17.94 -1.55
CA GLU A 336 10.85 -18.02 -0.15
C GLU A 336 10.43 -16.79 0.62
N ALA A 337 10.74 -15.61 0.10
CA ALA A 337 10.30 -14.33 0.65
C ALA A 337 8.77 -14.26 0.74
N LEU A 338 8.05 -14.75 -0.28
CA LEU A 338 6.59 -14.82 -0.26
C LEU A 338 6.06 -15.77 0.84
N ARG A 339 6.69 -16.93 1.06
CA ARG A 339 6.34 -17.83 2.17
C ARG A 339 6.58 -17.19 3.53
N VAL A 340 7.66 -16.41 3.70
CA VAL A 340 7.93 -15.66 4.93
C VAL A 340 6.82 -14.63 5.17
N GLN A 341 6.44 -13.88 4.14
CA GLN A 341 5.35 -12.89 4.20
C GLN A 341 4.01 -13.55 4.55
N ALA A 342 3.64 -14.67 3.88
CA ALA A 342 2.40 -15.39 4.16
C ALA A 342 2.33 -15.92 5.61
N ARG A 343 3.45 -16.41 6.17
CA ARG A 343 3.52 -16.77 7.59
C ARG A 343 3.30 -15.56 8.48
N GLY A 344 3.93 -14.43 8.15
CA GLY A 344 3.78 -13.16 8.86
C GLY A 344 2.34 -12.66 8.90
N TYR A 345 1.65 -12.68 7.75
CA TYR A 345 0.22 -12.34 7.65
C TYR A 345 -0.64 -13.26 8.52
N GLY A 346 -0.44 -14.57 8.43
CA GLY A 346 -1.18 -15.52 9.25
C GLY A 346 -0.94 -15.31 10.74
N THR A 347 0.32 -15.23 11.18
CA THR A 347 0.63 -15.00 12.61
C THR A 347 0.18 -13.64 13.11
N GLY A 348 0.26 -12.59 12.28
CA GLY A 348 -0.21 -11.24 12.57
C GLY A 348 -1.72 -11.18 12.72
N LEU A 349 -2.47 -11.81 11.81
CA LEU A 349 -3.93 -11.94 11.88
C LEU A 349 -4.34 -12.65 13.18
N GLY A 350 -3.70 -13.78 13.51
CA GLY A 350 -3.98 -14.50 14.76
C GLY A 350 -3.66 -13.69 16.01
N ALA A 351 -2.56 -12.92 15.99
CA ALA A 351 -2.18 -12.03 17.09
C ALA A 351 -3.18 -10.89 17.29
N TRP A 352 -3.63 -10.25 16.20
CA TRP A 352 -4.65 -9.21 16.24
C TRP A 352 -6.01 -9.77 16.71
N LEU A 353 -6.46 -10.91 16.19
CA LEU A 353 -7.69 -11.57 16.65
C LEU A 353 -7.62 -11.89 18.15
N THR A 354 -6.46 -12.31 18.66
CA THR A 354 -6.23 -12.51 20.09
C THR A 354 -6.40 -11.21 20.86
N LYS A 355 -5.81 -10.12 20.38
CA LYS A 355 -5.98 -8.79 20.99
C LYS A 355 -7.45 -8.36 21.02
N ILE A 356 -8.20 -8.59 19.94
CA ILE A 356 -9.65 -8.35 19.86
C ILE A 356 -10.40 -9.18 20.92
N ALA A 357 -10.03 -10.46 21.09
CA ALA A 357 -10.68 -11.37 22.04
C ALA A 357 -10.39 -11.03 23.51
N LEU A 358 -9.27 -10.37 23.82
CA LEU A 358 -8.90 -9.98 25.18
C LEU A 358 -9.70 -8.81 25.75
N ARG A 359 -10.55 -8.16 24.94
CA ARG A 359 -11.39 -7.03 25.38
C ARG A 359 -12.88 -7.40 25.22
N PRO A 360 -13.69 -7.39 26.30
CA PRO A 360 -15.08 -7.84 26.26
C PRO A 360 -15.94 -7.17 25.18
N ARG A 361 -15.80 -5.85 25.00
CA ARG A 361 -16.55 -5.08 24.01
C ARG A 361 -16.27 -5.56 22.57
N THR A 362 -14.99 -5.67 22.21
CA THR A 362 -14.60 -6.07 20.85
C THR A 362 -14.83 -7.56 20.61
N LEU A 363 -14.67 -8.42 21.63
CA LEU A 363 -15.04 -9.82 21.58
C LEU A 363 -16.55 -9.99 21.32
N GLY A 364 -17.41 -9.27 22.05
CA GLY A 364 -18.86 -9.31 21.84
C GLY A 364 -19.24 -8.91 20.41
N MET A 365 -18.64 -7.83 19.89
CA MET A 365 -18.86 -7.38 18.51
C MET A 365 -18.40 -8.44 17.47
N ALA A 366 -17.27 -9.11 17.71
CA ALA A 366 -16.75 -10.14 16.83
C ALA A 366 -17.64 -11.39 16.84
N LEU A 367 -18.09 -11.84 18.01
CA LEU A 367 -19.00 -12.98 18.16
C LEU A 367 -20.34 -12.76 17.46
N GLN A 368 -20.92 -11.55 17.55
CA GLN A 368 -22.13 -11.18 16.82
C GLN A 368 -22.01 -11.29 15.29
N ARG A 369 -20.78 -11.25 14.77
CA ARG A 369 -20.47 -11.34 13.33
C ARG A 369 -19.96 -12.71 12.92
N ALA A 370 -19.63 -13.58 13.86
CA ALA A 370 -19.11 -14.91 13.58
C ALA A 370 -20.01 -15.74 12.64
N PRO A 371 -21.36 -15.75 12.77
CA PRO A 371 -22.20 -16.47 11.81
C PRO A 371 -22.08 -15.94 10.37
N ARG A 372 -21.93 -14.61 10.22
CA ARG A 372 -21.70 -13.98 8.91
C ARG A 372 -20.31 -14.31 8.37
N ALA A 373 -19.29 -14.39 9.23
CA ALA A 373 -17.95 -14.84 8.87
C ALA A 373 -17.94 -16.28 8.39
N VAL A 374 -18.59 -17.19 9.12
CA VAL A 374 -18.72 -18.59 8.70
C VAL A 374 -19.46 -18.70 7.38
N ARG A 375 -20.59 -18.00 7.21
CA ARG A 375 -21.32 -17.97 5.92
C ARG A 375 -20.45 -17.41 4.80
N HIS A 376 -19.70 -16.34 5.04
CA HIS A 376 -18.81 -15.75 4.05
C HIS A 376 -17.66 -16.69 3.69
N LEU A 377 -17.10 -17.43 4.63
CA LEU A 377 -16.06 -18.44 4.35
C LEU A 377 -16.62 -19.66 3.62
N VAL A 378 -17.82 -20.14 3.96
CA VAL A 378 -18.46 -21.30 3.30
C VAL A 378 -18.95 -20.94 1.90
N VAL A 379 -19.66 -19.82 1.73
CA VAL A 379 -20.15 -19.36 0.42
C VAL A 379 -19.00 -18.81 -0.44
N GLY A 380 -18.05 -18.11 0.18
CA GLY A 380 -16.82 -17.65 -0.46
C GLY A 380 -15.86 -18.78 -0.83
N SER A 381 -15.92 -19.95 -0.17
CA SER A 381 -15.17 -21.14 -0.61
C SER A 381 -15.80 -21.84 -1.83
N ALA A 382 -17.07 -21.57 -2.14
CA ALA A 382 -17.71 -21.97 -3.39
C ALA A 382 -17.52 -20.92 -4.52
N THR A 383 -16.96 -19.76 -4.17
CA THR A 383 -16.63 -18.64 -5.07
C THR A 383 -15.22 -18.14 -4.71
N ASP A 384 -14.20 -18.98 -4.94
CA ASP A 384 -12.83 -18.48 -5.05
C ASP A 384 -12.81 -17.54 -6.28
N GLY A 385 -13.03 -16.25 -6.00
CA GLY A 385 -13.24 -15.18 -6.96
C GLY A 385 -14.47 -14.35 -6.59
N THR A 386 -14.30 -13.04 -6.47
CA THR A 386 -15.37 -12.02 -6.44
C THR A 386 -16.22 -11.89 -5.16
N THR A 387 -15.80 -10.98 -4.26
CA THR A 387 -16.75 -9.93 -3.88
C THR A 387 -16.89 -9.02 -5.09
N ALA A 388 -18.07 -9.09 -5.72
CA ALA A 388 -18.46 -8.33 -6.90
C ALA A 388 -18.39 -6.83 -6.61
N ASP A 389 -17.31 -6.20 -7.09
CA ASP A 389 -17.32 -4.83 -7.65
C ASP A 389 -16.01 -4.51 -8.39
N THR A 390 -14.97 -5.35 -8.28
CA THR A 390 -13.70 -5.15 -9.00
C THR A 390 -12.99 -6.47 -9.30
N ALA A 391 -13.66 -7.43 -9.96
CA ALA A 391 -12.92 -8.53 -10.58
C ALA A 391 -11.92 -7.88 -11.57
N PRO A 392 -10.61 -8.10 -11.43
CA PRO A 392 -9.66 -7.50 -12.35
C PRO A 392 -9.96 -8.01 -13.75
N ALA A 393 -9.93 -7.10 -14.73
CA ALA A 393 -9.98 -7.49 -16.13
C ALA A 393 -8.91 -8.56 -16.41
N PRO A 394 -9.20 -9.56 -17.26
CA PRO A 394 -8.18 -10.50 -17.68
C PRO A 394 -7.03 -9.70 -18.28
N VAL A 395 -5.84 -10.00 -17.80
CA VAL A 395 -4.65 -9.26 -18.20
C VAL A 395 -4.29 -9.73 -19.59
N ALA A 396 -3.83 -8.80 -20.44
CA ALA A 396 -3.37 -9.14 -21.78
C ALA A 396 -2.21 -10.16 -21.79
N ALA A 397 -1.48 -10.30 -20.67
CA ALA A 397 -0.48 -11.35 -20.50
C ALA A 397 -1.18 -12.72 -20.33
N GLY A 398 -0.62 -13.76 -20.96
CA GLY A 398 -1.11 -15.14 -20.82
C GLY A 398 -1.23 -15.59 -19.35
N PRO A 399 -2.06 -16.62 -19.06
CA PRO A 399 -2.31 -17.06 -17.69
C PRO A 399 -1.03 -17.58 -17.01
N LEU A 400 -0.99 -17.51 -15.68
CA LEU A 400 -0.04 -18.27 -14.87
C LEU A 400 -0.29 -19.76 -15.07
N ASP A 401 0.51 -20.44 -15.90
CA ASP A 401 0.29 -21.83 -16.32
C ASP A 401 1.37 -22.83 -15.81
N ASP A 402 2.39 -22.35 -15.09
CA ASP A 402 3.39 -23.20 -14.46
C ASP A 402 2.76 -24.02 -13.30
N ALA A 403 2.46 -25.29 -13.59
CA ALA A 403 1.86 -26.22 -12.64
C ALA A 403 2.71 -26.45 -11.37
N ALA A 404 4.04 -26.34 -11.44
CA ALA A 404 4.91 -26.49 -10.27
C ALA A 404 4.81 -25.26 -9.37
N PHE A 405 4.86 -24.06 -9.96
CA PHE A 405 4.62 -22.81 -9.26
C PHE A 405 3.22 -22.78 -8.61
N LEU A 406 2.17 -23.13 -9.38
CA LEU A 406 0.79 -23.16 -8.90
C LEU A 406 0.58 -24.12 -7.71
N ARG A 407 1.23 -25.30 -7.72
CA ARG A 407 1.22 -26.21 -6.56
C ARG A 407 1.84 -25.57 -5.32
N GLU A 408 2.91 -24.79 -5.50
CA GLU A 408 3.61 -24.18 -4.37
C GLU A 408 2.85 -22.98 -3.79
N VAL A 409 2.28 -22.11 -4.65
CA VAL A 409 1.42 -21.01 -4.18
C VAL A 409 0.10 -21.50 -3.60
N GLY A 410 -0.44 -22.64 -4.07
CA GLY A 410 -1.60 -23.29 -3.47
C GLY A 410 -1.37 -23.70 -2.00
N ARG A 411 -0.12 -23.99 -1.62
CA ARG A 411 0.26 -24.26 -0.22
C ARG A 411 0.34 -22.98 0.62
N MET A 412 0.46 -21.80 0.02
CA MET A 412 0.60 -20.54 0.77
C MET A 412 -0.65 -20.19 1.57
N ARG A 413 -1.85 -20.40 1.01
CA ARG A 413 -3.12 -20.21 1.73
C ARG A 413 -3.18 -21.08 2.98
N TRP A 414 -2.71 -22.33 2.87
CA TRP A 414 -2.61 -23.23 4.01
C TRP A 414 -1.57 -22.76 5.03
N ILE A 415 -0.39 -22.35 4.60
CA ILE A 415 0.66 -21.82 5.49
C ILE A 415 0.14 -20.62 6.28
N GLU A 416 -0.53 -19.68 5.62
CA GLU A 416 -1.14 -18.52 6.25
C GLU A 416 -2.20 -18.94 7.28
N LEU A 417 -3.15 -19.80 6.88
CA LEU A 417 -4.23 -20.27 7.74
C LEU A 417 -3.71 -21.01 8.99
N TRP A 418 -2.76 -21.94 8.83
CA TRP A 418 -2.13 -22.65 9.95
C TRP A 418 -1.33 -21.71 10.87
N SER A 419 -0.80 -20.62 10.31
CA SER A 419 -0.06 -19.63 11.09
C SER A 419 -0.96 -18.77 11.98
N VAL A 420 -2.26 -18.64 11.67
CA VAL A 420 -3.24 -17.93 12.52
C VAL A 420 -3.25 -18.50 13.94
N GLY A 421 -3.32 -19.82 14.10
CA GLY A 421 -3.30 -20.45 15.43
C GLY A 421 -2.03 -20.14 16.23
N ARG A 422 -0.88 -20.01 15.56
CA ARG A 422 0.40 -19.64 16.19
C ARG A 422 0.42 -18.19 16.66
N GLY A 423 -0.38 -17.32 16.05
CA GLY A 423 -0.50 -15.91 16.41
C GLY A 423 -0.90 -15.69 17.87
N VAL A 424 -1.77 -16.54 18.43
CA VAL A 424 -2.21 -16.46 19.84
C VAL A 424 -1.04 -16.56 20.82
N VAL A 425 -0.25 -17.62 20.69
CA VAL A 425 0.90 -17.87 21.57
C VAL A 425 1.98 -16.81 21.35
N ARG A 426 2.23 -16.41 20.10
CA ARG A 426 3.22 -15.40 19.73
C ARG A 426 2.87 -14.03 20.30
N TYR A 427 1.60 -13.63 20.24
CA TYR A 427 1.15 -12.37 20.84
C TYR A 427 1.35 -12.36 22.35
N GLY A 428 0.99 -13.44 23.04
CA GLY A 428 1.22 -13.58 24.48
C GLY A 428 2.70 -13.47 24.86
N ARG A 429 3.60 -14.10 24.09
CA ARG A 429 5.06 -13.98 24.27
C ARG A 429 5.55 -12.56 24.02
N SER A 430 5.13 -11.95 22.91
CA SER A 430 5.49 -10.58 22.53
C SER A 430 5.09 -9.56 23.60
N ARG A 431 3.84 -9.63 24.10
CA ARG A 431 3.34 -8.78 25.19
C ARG A 431 4.13 -8.94 26.49
N ARG A 432 4.60 -10.14 26.82
CA ARG A 432 5.47 -10.37 27.99
C ARG A 432 6.80 -9.63 27.81
N THR A 433 7.43 -9.75 26.65
CA THR A 433 8.68 -9.04 26.33
C THR A 433 8.52 -7.52 26.45
N VAL A 434 7.45 -6.96 25.87
CA VAL A 434 7.15 -5.52 25.96
C VAL A 434 6.98 -5.08 27.41
N ARG A 435 6.22 -5.83 28.22
CA ARG A 435 6.02 -5.52 29.65
C ARG A 435 7.31 -5.57 30.47
N VAL A 436 8.17 -6.54 30.21
CA VAL A 436 9.47 -6.64 30.89
C VAL A 436 10.32 -5.41 30.56
N ARG A 437 10.40 -5.01 29.28
CA ARG A 437 11.13 -3.81 28.86
C ARG A 437 10.59 -2.54 29.51
N GLN A 438 9.27 -2.33 29.50
CA GLN A 438 8.65 -1.15 30.12
C GLN A 438 8.92 -1.07 31.64
N ARG A 439 8.97 -2.21 32.33
CA ARG A 439 9.33 -2.24 33.77
C ARG A 439 10.79 -1.89 34.01
N SER A 440 11.69 -2.28 33.11
CA SER A 440 13.11 -1.94 33.22
C SER A 440 13.39 -0.47 32.92
N ALA A 441 12.60 0.17 32.03
CA ALA A 441 12.77 1.59 31.70
C ALA A 441 12.24 2.55 32.78
N ASN A 442 11.35 2.08 33.67
CA ASN A 442 10.78 2.85 34.77
C ASN A 442 11.54 2.67 36.10
N ARG A 443 12.65 1.93 36.09
CA ARG A 443 13.59 1.77 37.20
C ARG A 443 14.86 2.53 36.86
#